data_AF-A0A9P9LUB1-F1
#
_entry.id   AF-A0A9P9LUB1-F1
#
_cell.length_a   1.000
_cell.length_b   1.000
_cell.length_c   1.000
_cell.angle_alpha   90.00
_cell.angle_beta   90.00
_cell.angle_gamma   90.00
#
_symmetry.space_group_name_H-M   'P 1'
#
loop_
_entity.id
_entity.type
_entity.pdbx_description
1 polymer ?
#
loop_
_entity_poly.entity_id
_entity_poly.type
_entity_poly.pdbx_seq_one_letter_code
_entity_poly.pdbx_strand_id
1 'polypeptide(L)'
;MDMGTTGFDFESLDWNAAFPELPPGVASAWDEINYPHPDEHPVNEGETFDEVEESVDSSDEDKDEVISQISERMGSLQVAEDGELRYFGATSNLNLLDEALQQNHFGTDPIRSRGREREDNARLSQHVDSALITHLISLYFVWQDPAFHVVDRRMYEEKRKLYESGTDDSTFYSETLTHSMCAFGALYETRKHPQLPAPLSEFFSAKAKIWLEVELDSPRVATIQALVIMSSYEAAYTRDARGWLYSGMSMRLALDLGLHTDMDPYVQNGQMSSEEAHIRGVAFWGTFIVDQ
;
A
#
# COMPACT_ATOMS: atom_id res chain seq x y z
N MET A 1 0.16 -56.17 -8.42
CA MET A 1 0.71 -54.96 -9.06
C MET A 1 1.05 -54.02 -7.94
N ASP A 2 2.33 -53.99 -7.61
CA ASP A 2 2.91 -53.27 -6.47
C ASP A 2 3.38 -51.90 -6.99
N MET A 3 2.90 -50.80 -6.41
CA MET A 3 3.30 -49.45 -6.80
C MET A 3 4.38 -48.95 -5.84
N GLY A 4 5.64 -49.03 -6.28
CA GLY A 4 6.78 -48.48 -5.56
C GLY A 4 6.81 -46.96 -5.62
N THR A 5 6.79 -46.32 -4.46
CA THR A 5 7.09 -44.90 -4.25
C THR A 5 8.60 -44.69 -4.35
N THR A 6 9.07 -44.03 -5.41
CA THR A 6 10.46 -43.54 -5.49
C THR A 6 10.56 -42.23 -4.71
N GLY A 7 11.03 -42.30 -3.47
CA GLY A 7 11.45 -41.13 -2.70
C GLY A 7 12.73 -40.53 -3.30
N PHE A 8 12.78 -39.22 -3.40
CA PHE A 8 13.98 -38.48 -3.82
C PHE A 8 14.96 -38.49 -2.64
N ASP A 9 16.14 -39.07 -2.83
CA ASP A 9 17.16 -39.23 -1.79
C ASP A 9 18.01 -37.96 -1.69
N PHE A 10 17.84 -37.20 -0.61
CA PHE A 10 18.54 -35.94 -0.38
C PHE A 10 20.02 -36.16 0.02
N GLU A 11 20.37 -37.37 0.45
CA GLU A 11 21.72 -37.71 0.91
C GLU A 11 22.69 -38.00 -0.24
N SER A 12 22.20 -38.16 -1.48
CA SER A 12 23.05 -38.42 -2.65
C SER A 12 23.56 -37.16 -3.36
N LEU A 13 23.27 -35.96 -2.86
CA LEU A 13 23.77 -34.72 -3.43
C LEU A 13 25.17 -34.39 -2.89
N ASP A 14 26.13 -34.25 -3.82
CA ASP A 14 27.46 -33.73 -3.52
C ASP A 14 27.40 -32.21 -3.32
N TRP A 15 27.15 -31.81 -2.07
CA TRP A 15 27.07 -30.40 -1.66
C TRP A 15 28.36 -29.62 -1.96
N ASN A 16 29.52 -30.29 -2.05
CA ASN A 16 30.78 -29.65 -2.37
C ASN A 16 30.89 -29.23 -3.85
N ALA A 17 30.09 -29.83 -4.73
CA ALA A 17 30.01 -29.41 -6.14
C ALA A 17 29.12 -28.18 -6.36
N ALA A 18 28.20 -27.89 -5.43
CA ALA A 18 27.25 -26.77 -5.52
C ALA A 18 27.83 -25.43 -5.02
N PHE A 19 28.91 -25.48 -4.22
CA PHE A 19 29.56 -24.30 -3.64
C PHE A 19 31.07 -24.41 -3.84
N PRO A 20 31.66 -23.78 -4.88
CA PRO A 20 33.11 -23.74 -5.03
C PRO A 20 33.74 -23.04 -3.80
N GLU A 21 34.89 -23.55 -3.35
CA GLU A 21 35.60 -23.06 -2.17
C GLU A 21 35.76 -21.53 -2.21
N LEU A 22 35.31 -20.88 -1.13
CA LEU A 22 35.47 -19.44 -0.93
C LEU A 22 36.98 -19.11 -0.88
N PRO A 23 37.39 -17.97 -1.46
CA PRO A 23 38.79 -17.56 -1.42
C PRO A 23 39.29 -17.44 0.03
N PRO A 24 40.56 -17.80 0.30
CA PRO A 24 41.12 -17.74 1.64
C PRO A 24 41.04 -16.31 2.19
N GLY A 25 40.28 -16.13 3.27
CA GLY A 25 40.02 -14.84 3.91
C GLY A 25 38.54 -14.54 4.21
N VAL A 26 37.58 -15.27 3.62
CA VAL A 26 36.14 -15.03 3.87
C VAL A 26 35.64 -15.77 5.12
N ALA A 27 36.32 -16.84 5.54
CA ALA A 27 35.95 -17.61 6.75
C ALA A 27 36.16 -16.81 8.05
N SER A 28 37.12 -15.88 8.11
CA SER A 28 37.42 -15.17 9.38
C SER A 28 36.43 -14.04 9.70
N ALA A 29 35.56 -13.65 8.77
CA ALA A 29 34.56 -12.60 9.01
C ALA A 29 33.34 -13.13 9.79
N TRP A 30 33.10 -14.43 9.79
CA TRP A 30 31.99 -15.06 10.53
C TRP A 30 32.36 -15.35 11.99
N ASP A 31 33.64 -15.58 12.27
CA ASP A 31 34.16 -15.82 13.63
C ASP A 31 34.28 -14.53 14.47
N GLU A 32 34.23 -13.35 13.86
CA GLU A 32 34.28 -12.05 14.55
C GLU A 32 32.89 -11.52 14.98
N ILE A 33 31.80 -12.21 14.60
CA ILE A 33 30.45 -11.83 15.03
C ILE A 33 30.19 -12.43 16.41
N ASN A 34 30.55 -11.68 17.44
CA ASN A 34 30.29 -12.04 18.83
C ASN A 34 28.78 -11.87 19.12
N TYR A 35 28.00 -12.95 19.02
CA TYR A 35 26.63 -12.97 19.52
C TYR A 35 26.65 -12.95 21.04
N PRO A 36 26.04 -11.97 21.73
CA PRO A 36 25.98 -12.00 23.18
C PRO A 36 25.16 -13.21 23.63
N HIS A 37 25.81 -14.14 24.33
CA HIS A 37 25.18 -15.30 24.96
C HIS A 37 24.42 -14.83 26.22
N PRO A 38 23.22 -15.35 26.55
CA PRO A 38 22.33 -14.72 27.53
C PRO A 38 22.74 -14.74 29.02
N ASP A 39 23.91 -15.25 29.40
CA ASP A 39 24.18 -15.64 30.81
C ASP A 39 25.50 -15.13 31.43
N GLU A 40 26.14 -14.10 30.87
CA GLU A 40 27.31 -13.47 31.52
C GLU A 40 27.01 -12.05 32.00
N HIS A 41 26.27 -11.95 33.11
CA HIS A 41 26.32 -10.76 33.95
C HIS A 41 27.50 -10.89 34.93
N PRO A 42 28.50 -9.99 34.93
CA PRO A 42 29.45 -9.94 36.02
C PRO A 42 28.72 -9.50 37.29
N VAL A 43 28.82 -10.33 38.33
CA VAL A 43 28.41 -9.97 39.69
C VAL A 43 29.33 -8.82 40.12
N ASN A 44 28.83 -7.59 40.05
CA ASN A 44 29.52 -6.44 40.64
C ASN A 44 29.08 -6.33 42.10
N GLU A 45 30.01 -6.63 43.01
CA GLU A 45 29.85 -6.46 44.44
C GLU A 45 29.68 -4.97 44.77
N GLY A 46 28.54 -4.64 45.38
CA GLY A 46 28.32 -3.52 46.30
C GLY A 46 28.99 -2.17 45.98
N GLU A 47 28.25 -1.31 45.26
CA GLU A 47 28.29 0.12 45.52
C GLU A 47 26.86 0.59 45.84
N THR A 48 26.67 1.05 47.06
CA THR A 48 25.46 1.72 47.53
C THR A 48 25.24 2.98 46.70
N PHE A 49 24.27 2.94 45.78
CA PHE A 49 23.71 4.15 45.19
C PHE A 49 22.75 4.76 46.21
N ASP A 50 23.12 5.92 46.75
CA ASP A 50 22.19 6.78 47.47
C ASP A 50 21.04 7.14 46.51
N GLU A 51 19.84 6.65 46.80
CA GLU A 51 18.59 7.13 46.18
C GLU A 51 18.40 8.59 46.57
N VAL A 52 18.90 9.50 45.74
CA VAL A 52 18.40 10.88 45.71
C VAL A 52 17.09 10.81 44.94
N GLU A 53 15.98 10.69 45.66
CA GLU A 53 14.65 11.02 45.13
C GLU A 53 14.62 12.52 44.81
N GLU A 54 15.13 12.91 43.64
CA GLU A 54 14.79 14.19 43.03
C GLU A 54 13.34 14.12 42.58
N SER A 55 12.43 14.58 43.44
CA SER A 55 11.06 14.88 43.06
C SER A 55 11.07 16.06 42.08
N VAL A 56 11.27 15.77 40.80
CA VAL A 56 11.05 16.74 39.73
C VAL A 56 9.54 16.93 39.60
N ASP A 57 9.03 18.00 40.19
CA ASP A 57 7.69 18.53 39.94
C ASP A 57 7.66 19.10 38.52
N SER A 58 7.71 18.22 37.52
CA SER A 58 7.56 18.61 36.12
C SER A 58 6.09 18.97 35.92
N SER A 59 5.84 20.19 35.49
CA SER A 59 4.48 20.63 35.17
C SER A 59 3.89 19.73 34.08
N ASP A 60 2.56 19.60 34.03
CA ASP A 60 1.91 18.79 32.99
C ASP A 60 2.26 19.31 31.58
N GLU A 61 2.57 20.60 31.44
CA GLU A 61 3.05 21.22 30.20
C GLU A 61 4.42 20.68 29.75
N ASP A 62 5.37 20.46 30.68
CA ASP A 62 6.69 19.90 30.35
C ASP A 62 6.60 18.44 29.91
N LYS A 63 5.65 17.67 30.48
CA LYS A 63 5.42 16.29 30.08
C LYS A 63 4.79 16.21 28.70
N ASP A 64 3.81 17.07 28.41
CA ASP A 64 3.18 17.15 27.10
C ASP A 64 4.17 17.57 26.02
N GLU A 65 5.10 18.49 26.33
CA GLU A 65 6.17 18.88 25.42
C GLU A 65 7.12 17.70 25.12
N VAL A 66 7.56 16.97 26.14
CA VAL A 66 8.41 15.79 25.96
C VAL A 66 7.68 14.68 25.20
N ILE A 67 6.39 14.44 25.48
CA ILE A 67 5.56 13.48 24.75
C ILE A 67 5.39 13.90 23.29
N SER A 68 5.17 15.19 23.01
CA SER A 68 5.10 15.73 21.65
C SER A 68 6.41 15.51 20.90
N GLN A 69 7.55 15.87 21.52
CA GLN A 69 8.88 15.67 20.94
C GLN A 69 9.20 14.20 20.68
N ILE A 70 8.77 13.28 21.57
CA ILE A 70 8.91 11.84 21.35
C ILE A 70 7.97 11.34 20.24
N SER A 71 6.73 11.84 20.20
CA SER A 71 5.75 11.48 19.17
C SER A 71 6.18 11.94 17.77
N GLU A 72 6.69 13.16 17.64
CA GLU A 72 7.36 13.65 16.42
C GLU A 72 8.51 12.74 16.00
N ARG A 73 9.21 12.18 16.99
CA ARG A 73 10.32 11.24 16.78
C ARG A 73 9.85 9.80 16.46
N MET A 74 8.56 9.47 16.60
CA MET A 74 8.01 8.16 16.22
C MET A 74 7.55 8.14 14.75
N GLY A 75 7.19 9.31 14.21
CA GLY A 75 6.91 9.55 12.81
C GLY A 75 5.72 10.46 12.59
N SER A 76 5.66 11.13 11.44
CA SER A 76 4.61 12.11 11.13
C SER A 76 4.10 12.00 9.70
N LEU A 77 2.86 12.43 9.45
CA LEU A 77 2.36 12.67 8.09
C LEU A 77 2.84 14.03 7.58
N GLN A 78 3.38 14.05 6.36
CA GLN A 78 3.80 15.25 5.66
C GLN A 78 3.32 15.23 4.22
N VAL A 79 3.10 16.40 3.64
CA VAL A 79 2.71 16.54 2.22
C VAL A 79 3.97 16.40 1.37
N ALA A 80 4.00 15.42 0.47
CA ALA A 80 5.09 15.19 -0.46
C ALA A 80 5.02 16.14 -1.68
N GLU A 81 6.04 16.12 -2.55
CA GLU A 81 6.15 16.98 -3.74
C GLU A 81 4.96 16.83 -4.71
N ASP A 82 4.31 15.67 -4.70
CA ASP A 82 3.14 15.33 -5.51
C ASP A 82 1.80 15.80 -4.89
N GLY A 83 1.84 16.38 -3.68
CA GLY A 83 0.66 16.84 -2.95
C GLY A 83 -0.02 15.77 -2.10
N GLU A 84 0.49 14.54 -2.09
CA GLU A 84 -0.09 13.44 -1.29
C GLU A 84 0.51 13.39 0.12
N LEU A 85 -0.31 12.96 1.09
CA LEU A 85 0.13 12.75 2.47
C LEU A 85 0.94 11.45 2.58
N ARG A 86 2.18 11.56 3.07
CA ARG A 86 3.09 10.43 3.32
C ARG A 86 3.53 10.38 4.78
N TYR A 87 3.71 9.17 5.28
CA TYR A 87 4.20 8.88 6.62
C TYR A 87 5.71 8.69 6.62
N PHE A 88 6.39 9.45 7.45
CA PHE A 88 7.82 9.34 7.67
C PHE A 88 8.07 8.86 9.10
N GLY A 89 8.56 7.62 9.25
CA GLY A 89 8.81 7.03 10.56
C GLY A 89 10.05 7.58 11.28
N ALA A 90 10.24 7.17 12.55
CA ALA A 90 11.32 7.58 13.45
C ALA A 90 12.75 7.57 12.87
N THR A 91 13.02 6.66 11.94
CA THR A 91 14.35 6.49 11.32
C THR A 91 14.54 7.35 10.06
N SER A 92 13.50 8.06 9.61
CA SER A 92 13.55 8.93 8.45
C SER A 92 14.03 10.33 8.84
N ASN A 93 15.15 10.77 8.27
CA ASN A 93 15.62 12.14 8.40
C ASN A 93 14.71 13.15 7.67
N LEU A 94 13.72 12.70 6.90
CA LEU A 94 12.80 13.57 6.16
C LEU A 94 11.77 14.26 7.07
N ASN A 95 11.53 13.75 8.28
CA ASN A 95 10.64 14.39 9.26
C ASN A 95 11.05 15.83 9.62
N LEU A 96 12.31 16.22 9.36
CA LEU A 96 12.89 17.51 9.75
C LEU A 96 12.92 18.56 8.61
N LEU A 97 12.41 18.24 7.41
CA LEU A 97 12.58 19.07 6.20
C LEU A 97 11.36 19.93 5.82
N ASP A 98 10.45 20.14 6.78
CA ASP A 98 9.11 20.75 6.63
C ASP A 98 9.03 22.03 5.76
N GLU A 99 10.10 22.84 5.71
CA GLU A 99 10.09 24.13 4.99
C GLU A 99 10.84 24.15 3.64
N ALA A 100 11.75 23.21 3.37
CA ALA A 100 12.69 23.36 2.24
C ALA A 100 12.18 22.78 0.91
N LEU A 101 11.26 21.82 0.95
CA LEU A 101 10.75 21.11 -0.24
C LEU A 101 9.46 21.72 -0.81
N GLN A 102 8.77 22.59 -0.05
CA GLN A 102 7.53 23.24 -0.51
C GLN A 102 7.74 24.18 -1.72
N GLN A 103 8.99 24.52 -2.08
CA GLN A 103 9.27 25.51 -3.13
C GLN A 103 9.48 24.92 -4.54
N ASN A 104 9.55 23.60 -4.71
CA ASN A 104 9.74 22.98 -6.02
C ASN A 104 8.49 22.22 -6.46
N HIS A 105 7.45 22.97 -6.86
CA HIS A 105 6.38 22.42 -7.68
C HIS A 105 6.94 22.07 -9.07
N PHE A 106 7.52 20.88 -9.23
CA PHE A 106 7.76 20.33 -10.56
C PHE A 106 6.39 20.14 -11.22
N GLY A 107 6.15 20.83 -12.34
CA GLY A 107 4.94 20.67 -13.12
C GLY A 107 4.83 19.24 -13.62
N THR A 108 4.11 18.40 -12.87
CA THR A 108 3.81 17.02 -13.25
C THR A 108 2.91 17.03 -14.48
N ASP A 109 3.33 16.32 -15.52
CA ASP A 109 2.44 15.92 -16.61
C ASP A 109 1.22 15.21 -15.98
N PRO A 110 -0.03 15.65 -16.24
CA PRO A 110 -1.19 15.08 -15.55
C PRO A 110 -1.28 13.56 -15.74
N ILE A 111 -1.49 12.82 -14.64
CA ILE A 111 -1.72 11.35 -14.67
C ILE A 111 -2.75 10.97 -15.76
N ARG A 112 -3.76 11.84 -15.95
CA ARG A 112 -4.80 11.68 -16.97
C ARG A 112 -4.31 11.69 -18.42
N SER A 113 -3.39 12.59 -18.79
CA SER A 113 -2.85 12.65 -20.17
C SER A 113 -2.04 11.39 -20.45
N ARG A 114 -1.14 11.05 -19.54
CA ARG A 114 -0.26 9.89 -19.66
C ARG A 114 -1.02 8.56 -19.67
N GLY A 115 -2.03 8.42 -18.81
CA GLY A 115 -2.91 7.24 -18.80
C GLY A 115 -3.66 7.04 -20.11
N ARG A 116 -4.28 8.11 -20.64
CA ARG A 116 -4.95 8.06 -21.95
C ARG A 116 -3.99 7.69 -23.08
N GLU A 117 -2.80 8.29 -23.11
CA GLU A 117 -1.80 7.97 -24.13
C GLU A 117 -1.38 6.49 -24.08
N ARG A 118 -1.14 5.94 -22.88
CA ARG A 118 -0.77 4.51 -22.75
C ARG A 118 -1.93 3.58 -23.14
N GLU A 119 -3.16 3.95 -22.82
CA GLU A 119 -4.35 3.19 -23.21
C GLU A 119 -4.53 3.17 -24.74
N ASP A 120 -4.34 4.32 -25.39
CA ASP A 120 -4.37 4.47 -26.86
C ASP A 120 -3.29 3.59 -27.51
N ASN A 121 -2.06 3.68 -26.99
CA ASN A 121 -0.92 2.89 -27.48
C ASN A 121 -1.15 1.38 -27.33
N ALA A 122 -1.83 0.94 -26.28
CA ALA A 122 -2.18 -0.45 -26.05
C ALA A 122 -3.44 -0.91 -26.82
N ARG A 123 -4.09 -0.01 -27.58
CA ARG A 123 -5.33 -0.26 -28.30
C ARG A 123 -6.48 -0.69 -27.37
N LEU A 124 -6.57 -0.07 -26.18
CA LEU A 124 -7.63 -0.33 -25.19
C LEU A 124 -8.65 0.82 -25.05
N SER A 125 -8.53 1.84 -25.90
CA SER A 125 -9.40 3.03 -25.93
C SER A 125 -10.73 2.81 -26.66
N GLN A 126 -11.22 1.57 -26.71
CA GLN A 126 -12.56 1.32 -27.23
C GLN A 126 -13.58 2.09 -26.38
N HIS A 127 -14.52 2.74 -27.06
CA HIS A 127 -15.59 3.47 -26.39
C HIS A 127 -16.47 2.50 -25.59
N VAL A 128 -16.53 2.73 -24.28
CA VAL A 128 -17.40 2.00 -23.35
C VAL A 128 -18.53 2.95 -22.93
N ASP A 129 -19.76 2.50 -23.03
CA ASP A 129 -20.91 3.25 -22.55
C ASP A 129 -20.82 3.49 -21.04
N SER A 130 -21.04 4.72 -20.60
CA SER A 130 -21.07 5.09 -19.18
C SER A 130 -22.13 4.31 -18.39
N ALA A 131 -23.24 3.93 -19.05
CA ALA A 131 -24.25 3.06 -18.43
C ALA A 131 -23.70 1.66 -18.12
N LEU A 132 -22.82 1.12 -18.97
CA LEU A 132 -22.16 -0.15 -18.72
C LEU A 132 -21.16 -0.02 -17.57
N ILE A 133 -20.31 1.02 -17.56
CA ILE A 133 -19.38 1.28 -16.46
C ILE A 133 -20.12 1.34 -15.12
N THR A 134 -21.19 2.13 -15.05
CA THR A 134 -22.02 2.27 -13.84
C THR A 134 -22.66 0.95 -13.41
N HIS A 135 -23.09 0.14 -14.36
CA HIS A 135 -23.63 -1.18 -14.09
C HIS A 135 -22.58 -2.14 -13.51
N LEU A 136 -21.39 -2.21 -14.11
CA LEU A 136 -20.32 -3.09 -13.65
C LEU A 136 -19.81 -2.70 -12.26
N ILE A 137 -19.67 -1.40 -11.99
CA ILE A 137 -19.35 -0.89 -10.64
C ILE A 137 -20.44 -1.31 -9.65
N SER A 138 -21.72 -1.21 -10.03
CA SER A 138 -22.81 -1.66 -9.16
C SER A 138 -22.75 -3.16 -8.88
N LEU A 139 -22.36 -3.98 -9.87
CA LEU A 139 -22.14 -5.42 -9.65
C LEU A 139 -20.98 -5.68 -8.68
N TYR A 140 -19.88 -4.94 -8.79
CA TYR A 140 -18.77 -5.02 -7.83
C TYR A 140 -19.26 -4.76 -6.39
N PHE A 141 -19.97 -3.65 -6.16
CA PHE A 141 -20.47 -3.30 -4.82
C PHE A 141 -21.50 -4.31 -4.27
N VAL A 142 -22.25 -4.97 -5.13
CA VAL A 142 -23.24 -5.97 -4.71
C VAL A 142 -22.59 -7.31 -4.36
N TRP A 143 -21.60 -7.75 -5.14
CA TRP A 143 -21.11 -9.12 -5.07
C TRP A 143 -19.72 -9.29 -4.46
N GLN A 144 -18.82 -8.32 -4.62
CA GLN A 144 -17.43 -8.42 -4.14
C GLN A 144 -17.18 -7.61 -2.88
N ASP A 145 -17.66 -6.37 -2.83
CA ASP A 145 -17.42 -5.46 -1.71
C ASP A 145 -17.84 -6.01 -0.33
N PRO A 146 -18.95 -6.77 -0.18
CA PRO A 146 -19.30 -7.36 1.12
C PRO A 146 -18.27 -8.35 1.68
N ALA A 147 -17.43 -8.95 0.83
CA ALA A 147 -16.38 -9.87 1.27
C ALA A 147 -15.11 -9.13 1.73
N PHE A 148 -14.76 -8.05 1.02
CA PHE A 148 -13.55 -7.26 1.28
C PHE A 148 -13.86 -5.77 1.06
N HIS A 149 -14.48 -5.15 2.06
CA HIS A 149 -14.88 -3.76 1.98
C HIS A 149 -13.65 -2.85 2.08
N VAL A 150 -13.35 -2.15 0.99
CA VAL A 150 -12.19 -1.25 0.90
C VAL A 150 -12.55 0.11 0.28
N VAL A 151 -13.72 0.22 -0.37
CA VAL A 151 -14.18 1.43 -1.05
C VAL A 151 -15.48 1.90 -0.43
N ASP A 152 -15.52 3.13 0.09
CA ASP A 152 -16.78 3.79 0.37
C ASP A 152 -17.44 4.25 -0.93
N ARG A 153 -18.63 3.72 -1.22
CA ARG A 153 -19.34 3.99 -2.47
C ARG A 153 -19.71 5.47 -2.63
N ARG A 154 -20.11 6.14 -1.55
CA ARG A 154 -20.55 7.54 -1.61
C ARG A 154 -19.39 8.45 -1.95
N MET A 155 -18.26 8.28 -1.26
CA MET A 155 -17.03 9.01 -1.52
C MET A 155 -16.52 8.76 -2.93
N TYR A 156 -16.48 7.51 -3.38
CA TYR A 156 -16.08 7.19 -4.75
C TYR A 156 -16.96 7.90 -5.80
N GLU A 157 -18.28 7.85 -5.65
CA GLU A 157 -19.21 8.49 -6.59
C GLU A 157 -19.12 10.03 -6.57
N GLU A 158 -18.88 10.63 -5.40
CA GLU A 158 -18.67 12.07 -5.26
C GLU A 158 -17.37 12.51 -5.93
N LYS A 159 -16.26 11.85 -5.59
CA LYS A 159 -14.94 12.17 -6.15
C LYS A 159 -14.85 11.89 -7.64
N ARG A 160 -15.55 10.87 -8.14
CA ARG A 160 -15.70 10.62 -9.59
C ARG A 160 -16.32 11.83 -10.31
N LYS A 161 -17.37 12.44 -9.75
CA LYS A 161 -18.01 13.62 -10.38
C LYS A 161 -17.06 14.81 -10.44
N LEU A 162 -16.29 15.06 -9.38
CA LEU A 162 -15.29 16.13 -9.33
C LEU A 162 -14.14 15.88 -10.33
N TYR A 163 -13.75 14.62 -10.49
CA TYR A 163 -12.78 14.21 -11.50
C TYR A 163 -13.31 14.48 -12.91
N GLU A 164 -14.53 14.04 -13.23
CA GLU A 164 -15.17 14.23 -14.53
C GLU A 164 -15.40 15.71 -14.87
N SER A 165 -15.63 16.58 -13.87
CA SER A 165 -15.72 18.04 -14.07
C SER A 165 -14.37 18.74 -14.25
N GLY A 166 -13.25 18.01 -14.12
CA GLY A 166 -11.89 18.55 -14.23
C GLY A 166 -11.49 19.42 -13.04
N THR A 167 -12.18 19.29 -11.91
CA THR A 167 -12.03 20.17 -10.74
C THR A 167 -11.03 19.63 -9.73
N ASP A 168 -10.88 18.31 -9.65
CA ASP A 168 -10.03 17.65 -8.64
C ASP A 168 -9.43 16.36 -9.22
N ASP A 169 -8.15 16.11 -8.92
CA ASP A 169 -7.49 14.82 -9.14
C ASP A 169 -7.48 14.05 -7.82
N SER A 170 -8.66 13.51 -7.49
CA SER A 170 -9.01 13.18 -6.12
C SER A 170 -8.24 12.00 -5.51
N THR A 171 -7.89 12.11 -4.22
CA THR A 171 -7.32 11.05 -3.38
C THR A 171 -8.13 9.74 -3.38
N PHE A 172 -9.47 9.81 -3.51
CA PHE A 172 -10.37 8.66 -3.41
C PHE A 172 -11.05 8.28 -4.75
N TYR A 173 -10.53 8.79 -5.88
CA TYR A 173 -10.92 8.34 -7.21
C TYR A 173 -9.71 8.17 -8.11
N SER A 174 -9.67 7.06 -8.86
CA SER A 174 -8.73 6.91 -9.96
C SER A 174 -9.33 6.07 -11.09
N GLU A 175 -8.74 6.19 -12.29
CA GLU A 175 -9.13 5.35 -13.43
C GLU A 175 -8.73 3.90 -13.20
N THR A 176 -7.60 3.65 -12.52
CA THR A 176 -7.24 2.30 -12.07
C THR A 176 -8.33 1.70 -11.20
N LEU A 177 -8.80 2.44 -10.18
CA LEU A 177 -9.87 1.98 -9.29
C LEU A 177 -11.17 1.66 -10.07
N THR A 178 -11.57 2.55 -10.96
CA THR A 178 -12.75 2.37 -11.82
C THR A 178 -12.64 1.12 -12.68
N HIS A 179 -11.50 0.91 -13.34
CA HIS A 179 -11.28 -0.25 -14.18
C HIS A 179 -11.15 -1.55 -13.38
N SER A 180 -10.57 -1.52 -12.18
CA SER A 180 -10.51 -2.68 -11.28
C SER A 180 -11.90 -3.12 -10.84
N MET A 181 -12.76 -2.18 -10.43
CA MET A 181 -14.17 -2.47 -10.12
C MET A 181 -14.93 -2.99 -11.35
N CYS A 182 -14.70 -2.41 -12.54
CA CYS A 182 -15.32 -2.90 -13.77
C CYS A 182 -14.86 -4.33 -14.12
N ALA A 183 -13.57 -4.64 -13.97
CA ALA A 183 -13.01 -5.95 -14.25
C ALA A 183 -13.66 -7.03 -13.38
N PHE A 184 -13.77 -6.76 -12.08
CA PHE A 184 -14.41 -7.67 -11.14
C PHE A 184 -15.93 -7.76 -11.38
N GLY A 185 -16.61 -6.62 -11.55
CA GLY A 185 -18.04 -6.58 -11.86
C GLY A 185 -18.40 -7.35 -13.13
N ALA A 186 -17.52 -7.32 -14.14
CA ALA A 186 -17.69 -8.05 -15.39
C ALA A 186 -17.62 -9.58 -15.24
N LEU A 187 -17.11 -10.12 -14.11
CA LEU A 187 -17.25 -11.54 -13.79
C LEU A 187 -18.71 -11.96 -13.58
N TYR A 188 -19.55 -11.01 -13.16
CA TYR A 188 -20.98 -11.21 -12.89
C TYR A 188 -21.87 -10.69 -14.03
N GLU A 189 -21.30 -10.12 -15.09
CA GLU A 189 -22.05 -9.69 -16.27
C GLU A 189 -22.35 -10.88 -17.18
N THR A 190 -23.63 -11.08 -17.48
CA THR A 190 -24.09 -12.22 -18.30
C THR A 190 -24.39 -11.82 -19.75
N ARG A 191 -24.58 -10.52 -20.00
CA ARG A 191 -24.85 -9.98 -21.33
C ARG A 191 -23.57 -9.97 -22.16
N LYS A 192 -23.73 -10.22 -23.46
CA LYS A 192 -22.63 -10.11 -24.41
C LYS A 192 -22.51 -8.67 -24.90
N HIS A 193 -21.28 -8.23 -25.07
CA HIS A 193 -20.94 -6.91 -25.62
C HIS A 193 -20.08 -7.09 -26.87
N PRO A 194 -20.67 -7.43 -28.03
CA PRO A 194 -19.91 -7.78 -29.25
C PRO A 194 -18.99 -6.67 -29.79
N GLN A 195 -19.26 -5.42 -29.40
CA GLN A 195 -18.49 -4.24 -29.76
C GLN A 195 -17.24 -4.03 -28.89
N LEU A 196 -17.10 -4.78 -27.79
CA LEU A 196 -15.97 -4.71 -26.87
C LEU A 196 -15.15 -6.02 -26.94
N PRO A 197 -13.84 -5.96 -26.63
CA PRO A 197 -13.03 -7.16 -26.52
C PRO A 197 -13.58 -8.14 -25.48
N ALA A 198 -13.53 -9.43 -25.79
CA ALA A 198 -13.93 -10.51 -24.90
C ALA A 198 -12.68 -11.30 -24.42
N PRO A 199 -12.68 -11.79 -23.16
CA PRO A 199 -13.70 -11.58 -22.14
C PRO A 199 -13.67 -10.15 -21.57
N LEU A 200 -14.85 -9.63 -21.21
CA LEU A 200 -15.02 -8.23 -20.77
C LEU A 200 -14.22 -7.92 -19.49
N SER A 201 -14.12 -8.89 -18.59
CA SER A 201 -13.33 -8.81 -17.36
C SER A 201 -11.84 -8.59 -17.63
N GLU A 202 -11.24 -9.37 -18.54
CA GLU A 202 -9.83 -9.20 -18.93
C GLU A 202 -9.59 -7.89 -19.67
N PHE A 203 -10.57 -7.41 -20.44
CA PHE A 203 -10.50 -6.11 -21.09
C PHE A 203 -10.32 -4.98 -20.06
N PHE A 204 -11.18 -4.93 -19.02
CA PHE A 204 -11.03 -3.93 -17.96
C PHE A 204 -9.80 -4.20 -17.07
N SER A 205 -9.44 -5.46 -16.82
CA SER A 205 -8.20 -5.80 -16.08
C SER A 205 -6.96 -5.29 -16.79
N ALA A 206 -6.91 -5.39 -18.13
CA ALA A 206 -5.82 -4.85 -18.93
C ALA A 206 -5.75 -3.32 -18.84
N LYS A 207 -6.90 -2.63 -18.86
CA LYS A 207 -6.96 -1.17 -18.64
C LYS A 207 -6.47 -0.79 -17.25
N ALA A 208 -6.94 -1.46 -16.21
CA ALA A 208 -6.51 -1.23 -14.83
C ALA A 208 -4.98 -1.33 -14.69
N LYS A 209 -4.36 -2.35 -15.30
CA LYS A 209 -2.89 -2.52 -15.27
C LYS A 209 -2.14 -1.35 -15.92
N ILE A 210 -2.63 -0.84 -17.05
CA ILE A 210 -1.99 0.28 -17.73
C ILE A 210 -2.06 1.55 -16.89
N TRP A 211 -3.24 1.83 -16.32
CA TRP A 211 -3.43 2.99 -15.46
C TRP A 211 -2.65 2.87 -14.15
N LEU A 212 -2.54 1.66 -13.59
CA LEU A 212 -1.73 1.41 -12.39
C LEU A 212 -0.28 1.81 -12.62
N GLU A 213 0.33 1.39 -13.75
CA GLU A 213 1.70 1.76 -14.11
C GLU A 213 1.93 3.27 -14.27
N VAL A 214 0.86 4.06 -14.43
CA VAL A 214 0.90 5.53 -14.46
C VAL A 214 0.68 6.09 -13.06
N GLU A 215 -0.17 5.50 -12.24
CA GLU A 215 -0.42 5.93 -10.87
C GLU A 215 0.73 5.62 -9.91
N LEU A 216 1.58 4.61 -10.20
CA LEU A 216 2.66 4.21 -9.29
C LEU A 216 3.74 5.28 -9.05
N ASP A 217 3.86 6.30 -9.89
CA ASP A 217 4.77 7.42 -9.63
C ASP A 217 4.24 8.35 -8.52
N SER A 218 2.92 8.40 -8.32
CA SER A 218 2.24 9.19 -7.30
C SER A 218 0.98 8.44 -6.83
N PRO A 219 1.15 7.39 -6.01
CA PRO A 219 0.06 6.56 -5.57
C PRO A 219 -0.82 7.27 -4.55
N ARG A 220 -2.13 7.02 -4.62
CA ARG A 220 -3.14 7.61 -3.72
C ARG A 220 -3.91 6.54 -2.98
N VAL A 221 -4.82 6.93 -2.08
CA VAL A 221 -5.74 5.98 -1.42
C VAL A 221 -6.54 5.19 -2.46
N ALA A 222 -6.98 5.83 -3.55
CA ALA A 222 -7.64 5.15 -4.66
C ALA A 222 -6.77 4.05 -5.31
N THR A 223 -5.45 4.27 -5.41
CA THR A 223 -4.50 3.29 -5.94
C THR A 223 -4.38 2.08 -5.01
N ILE A 224 -4.36 2.29 -3.69
CA ILE A 224 -4.39 1.21 -2.68
C ILE A 224 -5.67 0.38 -2.83
N GLN A 225 -6.82 1.05 -2.85
CA GLN A 225 -8.13 0.43 -3.03
C GLN A 225 -8.18 -0.40 -4.32
N ALA A 226 -7.63 0.14 -5.41
CA ALA A 226 -7.58 -0.54 -6.69
C ALA A 226 -6.72 -1.81 -6.63
N LEU A 227 -5.55 -1.74 -5.99
CA LEU A 227 -4.64 -2.89 -5.82
C LEU A 227 -5.29 -4.03 -5.03
N VAL A 228 -6.06 -3.73 -3.99
CA VAL A 228 -6.83 -4.73 -3.23
C VAL A 228 -7.84 -5.46 -4.13
N ILE A 229 -8.57 -4.71 -4.95
CA ILE A 229 -9.55 -5.27 -5.89
C ILE A 229 -8.86 -6.08 -6.99
N MET A 230 -7.74 -5.57 -7.54
CA MET A 230 -6.93 -6.27 -8.54
C MET A 230 -6.35 -7.57 -7.98
N SER A 231 -5.89 -7.57 -6.72
CA SER A 231 -5.40 -8.76 -6.04
C SER A 231 -6.45 -9.87 -6.03
N SER A 232 -7.65 -9.53 -5.54
CA SER A 232 -8.79 -10.45 -5.50
C SER A 232 -9.19 -10.93 -6.89
N TYR A 233 -9.13 -10.05 -7.91
CA TYR A 233 -9.47 -10.40 -9.30
C TYR A 233 -8.48 -11.43 -9.89
N GLU A 234 -7.18 -11.25 -9.66
CA GLU A 234 -6.16 -12.19 -10.13
C GLU A 234 -6.27 -13.54 -9.42
N ALA A 235 -6.61 -13.55 -8.13
CA ALA A 235 -6.91 -14.77 -7.39
C ALA A 235 -8.12 -15.53 -7.99
N ALA A 236 -9.18 -14.82 -8.39
CA ALA A 236 -10.34 -15.43 -9.07
C ALA A 236 -9.96 -16.08 -10.43
N TYR A 237 -8.86 -15.66 -11.04
CA TYR A 237 -8.28 -16.25 -12.25
C TYR A 237 -7.14 -17.25 -11.97
N THR A 238 -6.93 -17.66 -10.72
CA THR A 238 -5.84 -18.58 -10.30
C THR A 238 -4.44 -18.06 -10.66
N ARG A 239 -4.26 -16.73 -10.66
CA ARG A 239 -2.99 -16.05 -10.95
C ARG A 239 -2.35 -15.58 -9.65
N ASP A 240 -2.19 -16.52 -8.73
CA ASP A 240 -1.89 -16.29 -7.32
C ASP A 240 -0.64 -15.42 -7.12
N ALA A 241 0.42 -15.64 -7.89
CA ALA A 241 1.64 -14.84 -7.81
C ALA A 241 1.39 -13.34 -8.05
N ARG A 242 0.50 -13.01 -9.00
CA ARG A 242 0.16 -11.61 -9.28
C ARG A 242 -0.78 -11.05 -8.21
N GLY A 243 -1.75 -11.86 -7.77
CA GLY A 243 -2.63 -11.50 -6.67
C GLY A 243 -1.86 -11.15 -5.40
N TRP A 244 -0.88 -12.00 -5.04
CA TRP A 244 0.02 -11.81 -3.91
C TRP A 244 0.85 -10.53 -4.03
N LEU A 245 1.44 -10.26 -5.21
CA LEU A 245 2.19 -9.03 -5.44
C LEU A 245 1.33 -7.78 -5.30
N TYR A 246 0.11 -7.77 -5.85
CA TYR A 246 -0.80 -6.63 -5.72
C TYR A 246 -1.24 -6.39 -4.28
N SER A 247 -1.48 -7.46 -3.50
CA SER A 247 -1.76 -7.33 -2.08
C SER A 247 -0.58 -6.69 -1.33
N GLY A 248 0.62 -7.24 -1.50
CA GLY A 248 1.81 -6.74 -0.82
C GLY A 248 2.20 -5.32 -1.26
N MET A 249 1.88 -4.91 -2.48
CA MET A 249 2.00 -3.51 -2.93
C MET A 249 0.99 -2.62 -2.21
N SER A 250 -0.27 -3.05 -2.12
CA SER A 250 -1.32 -2.27 -1.44
C SER A 250 -0.96 -2.02 0.03
N MET A 251 -0.44 -3.04 0.75
CA MET A 251 -0.06 -2.90 2.15
C MET A 251 1.13 -1.95 2.33
N ARG A 252 2.16 -2.05 1.49
CA ARG A 252 3.31 -1.13 1.53
C ARG A 252 2.89 0.32 1.28
N LEU A 253 2.00 0.56 0.32
CA LEU A 253 1.47 1.89 0.05
C LEU A 253 0.55 2.40 1.17
N ALA A 254 -0.23 1.53 1.82
CA ALA A 254 -1.04 1.91 2.97
C ALA A 254 -0.18 2.35 4.17
N LEU A 255 0.99 1.75 4.35
CA LEU A 255 1.97 2.20 5.33
C LEU A 255 2.64 3.51 4.90
N ASP A 256 3.06 3.62 3.63
CA ASP A 256 3.70 4.83 3.07
C ASP A 256 2.79 6.05 3.14
N LEU A 257 1.50 5.91 2.81
CA LEU A 257 0.53 7.00 2.92
C LEU A 257 0.01 7.19 4.35
N GLY A 258 0.48 6.40 5.33
CA GLY A 258 0.11 6.50 6.73
C GLY A 258 -1.37 6.27 7.02
N LEU A 259 -2.00 5.28 6.39
CA LEU A 259 -3.40 4.94 6.71
C LEU A 259 -3.52 4.16 8.03
N HIS A 260 -2.39 3.68 8.56
CA HIS A 260 -2.28 2.95 9.82
C HIS A 260 -2.19 3.86 11.06
N THR A 261 -1.96 5.17 10.86
CA THR A 261 -1.79 6.11 11.97
C THR A 261 -3.13 6.64 12.47
N ASP A 262 -3.14 7.13 13.70
CA ASP A 262 -4.31 7.81 14.26
C ASP A 262 -4.52 9.14 13.53
N MET A 263 -5.73 9.32 12.99
CA MET A 263 -6.11 10.52 12.25
C MET A 263 -6.78 11.58 13.13
N ASP A 264 -7.15 11.26 14.38
CA ASP A 264 -7.88 12.17 15.26
C ASP A 264 -7.19 13.54 15.43
N PRO A 265 -5.86 13.63 15.61
CA PRO A 265 -5.16 14.93 15.68
C PRO A 265 -5.32 15.76 14.40
N TYR A 266 -5.27 15.12 13.23
CA TYR A 266 -5.42 15.75 11.91
C TYR A 266 -6.86 16.20 11.62
N VAL A 267 -7.84 15.53 12.25
CA VAL A 267 -9.24 15.96 12.20
C VAL A 267 -9.46 17.16 13.12
N GLN A 268 -8.91 17.12 14.34
CA GLN A 268 -9.08 18.19 15.34
C GLN A 268 -8.43 19.51 14.92
N ASN A 269 -7.28 19.45 14.23
CA ASN A 269 -6.60 20.64 13.72
C ASN A 269 -7.14 21.14 12.36
N GLY A 270 -8.14 20.46 11.79
CA GLY A 270 -8.80 20.85 10.55
C GLY A 270 -8.04 20.55 9.26
N GLN A 271 -6.97 19.75 9.32
CA GLN A 271 -6.22 19.32 8.13
C GLN A 271 -6.96 18.24 7.32
N MET A 272 -7.87 17.50 7.95
CA MET A 272 -8.65 16.44 7.30
C MET A 272 -10.08 16.39 7.85
N SER A 273 -11.05 16.01 7.02
CA SER A 273 -12.41 15.76 7.51
C SER A 273 -12.50 14.41 8.24
N SER A 274 -13.44 14.31 9.20
CA SER A 274 -13.72 13.04 9.88
C SER A 274 -14.14 11.92 8.92
N GLU A 275 -14.80 12.28 7.81
CA GLU A 275 -15.18 11.33 6.76
C GLU A 275 -13.95 10.78 6.02
N GLU A 276 -13.01 11.64 5.63
CA GLU A 276 -11.77 11.21 4.98
C GLU A 276 -10.92 10.33 5.90
N ALA A 277 -10.82 10.69 7.18
CA ALA A 277 -10.15 9.88 8.20
C ALA A 277 -10.77 8.49 8.33
N HIS A 278 -12.11 8.40 8.37
CA HIS A 278 -12.82 7.13 8.42
C HIS A 278 -12.51 6.26 7.18
N ILE A 279 -12.55 6.83 5.98
CA ILE A 279 -12.35 6.09 4.74
C ILE A 279 -10.89 5.64 4.57
N ARG A 280 -9.93 6.43 5.05
CA ARG A 280 -8.52 5.99 5.14
C ARG A 280 -8.39 4.76 6.06
N GLY A 281 -9.10 4.75 7.19
CA GLY A 281 -9.18 3.59 8.07
C GLY A 281 -9.82 2.37 7.39
N VAL A 282 -10.93 2.56 6.67
CA VAL A 282 -11.58 1.48 5.88
C VAL A 282 -10.60 0.89 4.86
N ALA A 283 -9.88 1.73 4.12
CA ALA A 283 -8.89 1.27 3.15
C ALA A 283 -7.76 0.49 3.82
N PHE A 284 -7.24 0.95 4.96
CA PHE A 284 -6.20 0.23 5.72
C PHE A 284 -6.65 -1.16 6.15
N TRP A 285 -7.80 -1.27 6.81
CA TRP A 285 -8.29 -2.54 7.32
C TRP A 285 -8.64 -3.51 6.18
N GLY A 286 -9.23 -3.00 5.09
CA GLY A 286 -9.48 -3.81 3.88
C GLY A 286 -8.19 -4.35 3.27
N THR A 287 -7.15 -3.53 3.17
CA THR A 287 -5.82 -3.94 2.72
C THR A 287 -5.18 -4.97 3.66
N PHE A 288 -5.23 -4.73 4.97
CA PHE A 288 -4.66 -5.64 5.97
C PHE A 288 -5.29 -7.03 5.91
N ILE A 289 -6.61 -7.12 5.71
CA ILE A 289 -7.31 -8.41 5.61
C ILE A 289 -6.87 -9.21 4.38
N VAL A 290 -6.62 -8.55 3.25
CA VAL A 290 -6.25 -9.21 1.98
C VAL A 290 -4.79 -9.64 1.95
N ASP A 291 -3.91 -9.02 2.74
CA ASP A 291 -2.48 -9.33 2.78
C ASP A 291 -2.07 -10.51 3.65
N GLN A 292 -2.95 -10.93 4.57
CA GLN A 292 -2.69 -12.01 5.54
C GLN A 292 -2.76 -13.43 4.93
#